data_AF-A0A076EZ59-F1
#
_entry.id   AF-A0A076EZ59-F1
#
_cell.length_a   1.000
_cell.length_b   1.000
_cell.length_c   1.000
_cell.angle_alpha   90.00
_cell.angle_beta   90.00
_cell.angle_gamma   90.00
#
_symmetry.space_group_name_H-M   'P 1'
#
loop_
_entity.id
_entity.type
_entity.pdbx_description
1 polymer ?
#
loop_
_entity_poly.entity_id
_entity_poly.type
_entity_poly.pdbx_seq_one_letter_code
_entity_poly.pdbx_strand_id
1 'polypeptide(L)'
;MQIGAGKVFGGIGSVIGHEAPHGFDDQRSQFDGNGNNVNWWTPADREQFAARTQKLADQFDAYTPIPGRPDVHVHGNLTLGESIADLGGVNASYDALQAVLDSDPGTAEEKIDGLQFGQSFGCSASPVSTY
;
A
#
# COMPACT_ATOMS: atom_id res chain seq x y z
N MET A 1 -3.21 24.06 -15.46
CA MET A 1 -3.07 23.47 -14.11
C MET A 1 -2.29 22.18 -14.29
N GLN A 2 -1.01 22.18 -13.94
CA GLN A 2 -0.13 21.03 -14.07
C GLN A 2 -0.37 20.13 -12.85
N ILE A 3 -1.00 18.97 -13.02
CA ILE A 3 -1.12 17.97 -11.94
C ILE A 3 0.19 17.20 -11.96
N GLY A 4 1.19 17.64 -11.20
CA GLY A 4 2.51 17.02 -11.34
C GLY A 4 2.58 15.62 -10.72
N ALA A 5 3.50 14.80 -11.24
CA ALA A 5 3.39 13.34 -11.14
C ALA A 5 3.42 12.79 -9.70
N GLY A 6 4.09 13.46 -8.75
CA GLY A 6 4.08 13.04 -7.35
C GLY A 6 2.67 12.92 -6.76
N LYS A 7 1.74 13.80 -7.13
CA LYS A 7 0.33 13.72 -6.71
C LYS A 7 -0.46 12.61 -7.41
N VAL A 8 -0.11 12.33 -8.67
CA VAL A 8 -0.76 11.26 -9.46
C VAL A 8 -0.36 9.90 -8.90
N PHE A 9 0.94 9.69 -8.67
CA PHE A 9 1.43 8.46 -8.06
C PHE A 9 0.89 8.31 -6.64
N GLY A 10 1.02 9.31 -5.77
CA GLY A 10 0.54 9.16 -4.39
C GLY A 10 -0.98 8.97 -4.28
N GLY A 11 -1.78 9.57 -5.16
CA GLY A 11 -3.23 9.36 -5.21
C GLY A 11 -3.65 8.12 -6.00
N ILE A 12 -3.95 8.30 -7.29
CA ILE A 12 -4.52 7.22 -8.13
C ILE A 12 -3.52 6.08 -8.37
N GLY A 13 -2.22 6.36 -8.36
CA GLY A 13 -1.19 5.33 -8.47
C GLY A 13 -1.22 4.36 -7.29
N SER A 14 -1.37 4.85 -6.06
CA SER A 14 -1.51 4.01 -4.86
C SER A 14 -2.80 3.18 -4.91
N VAL A 15 -3.90 3.74 -5.42
CA VAL A 15 -5.18 3.00 -5.59
C VAL A 15 -5.03 1.89 -6.63
N ILE A 16 -4.48 2.18 -7.81
CA ILE A 16 -4.21 1.14 -8.82
C ILE A 16 -3.27 0.07 -8.25
N GLY A 17 -2.25 0.50 -7.51
CA GLY A 17 -1.33 -0.38 -6.83
C GLY A 17 -1.98 -1.20 -5.71
N HIS A 18 -3.08 -0.75 -5.11
CA HIS A 18 -3.83 -1.44 -4.05
C HIS A 18 -4.69 -2.58 -4.64
N GLU A 19 -5.28 -2.38 -5.82
CA GLU A 19 -6.13 -3.40 -6.45
C GLU A 19 -5.36 -4.65 -6.91
N ALA A 20 -4.09 -4.51 -7.30
CA ALA A 20 -3.30 -5.64 -7.78
C ALA A 20 -2.96 -6.67 -6.68
N PRO A 21 -2.46 -6.27 -5.49
CA PRO A 21 -2.24 -7.15 -4.35
C PRO A 21 -3.50 -7.80 -3.79
N HIS A 22 -4.72 -7.26 -4.03
CA HIS A 22 -5.93 -7.97 -3.67
C HIS A 22 -5.97 -9.37 -4.29
N GLY A 23 -5.45 -9.57 -5.51
CA GLY A 23 -5.32 -10.92 -6.10
C GLY A 23 -4.39 -11.88 -5.33
N PHE A 24 -3.61 -11.37 -4.37
CA PHE A 24 -2.59 -12.09 -3.61
C PHE A 24 -2.73 -11.93 -2.09
N ASP A 25 -3.84 -11.36 -1.61
CA ASP A 25 -4.10 -11.18 -0.18
C ASP A 25 -4.32 -12.51 0.56
N ASP A 26 -4.53 -12.47 1.87
CA ASP A 26 -4.65 -13.66 2.71
C ASP A 26 -5.76 -14.62 2.23
N GLN A 27 -6.82 -14.10 1.61
CA GLN A 27 -7.92 -14.89 1.07
C GLN A 27 -7.67 -15.29 -0.38
N ARG A 28 -7.28 -14.35 -1.23
CA ARG A 28 -7.16 -14.55 -2.68
C ARG A 28 -5.85 -15.23 -3.09
N SER A 29 -4.83 -15.22 -2.25
CA SER A 29 -3.62 -16.04 -2.41
C SER A 29 -3.89 -17.54 -2.50
N GLN A 30 -5.09 -18.01 -2.12
CA GLN A 30 -5.50 -19.41 -2.23
C GLN A 30 -6.02 -19.77 -3.64
N PHE A 31 -6.14 -18.79 -4.54
CA PHE A 31 -6.65 -18.97 -5.88
C PHE A 31 -5.53 -18.83 -6.92
N ASP A 32 -5.51 -19.69 -7.94
CA ASP A 32 -4.57 -19.57 -9.06
C ASP A 32 -4.99 -18.44 -10.03
N GLY A 33 -4.18 -18.18 -11.06
CA GLY A 33 -4.45 -17.14 -12.06
C GLY A 33 -5.72 -17.33 -12.90
N ASN A 34 -6.39 -18.49 -12.79
CA ASN A 34 -7.69 -18.76 -13.42
C ASN A 34 -8.86 -18.64 -12.42
N GLY A 35 -8.57 -18.34 -11.15
CA GLY A 35 -9.57 -18.28 -10.08
C GLY A 35 -9.94 -19.63 -9.49
N ASN A 36 -9.12 -20.68 -9.65
CA ASN A 36 -9.36 -21.97 -8.99
C ASN A 36 -8.77 -21.97 -7.58
N ASN A 37 -9.51 -22.45 -6.59
CA ASN A 37 -9.01 -22.65 -5.23
C ASN A 37 -8.08 -23.89 -5.19
N VAL A 38 -6.80 -23.67 -5.51
CA VAL A 38 -5.76 -24.70 -5.54
C VAL A 38 -4.50 -24.12 -4.92
N ASN A 39 -3.79 -24.93 -4.13
CA ASN A 39 -2.50 -24.50 -3.60
C ASN A 39 -1.45 -24.46 -4.73
N TRP A 40 -1.04 -23.25 -5.11
CA TRP A 40 0.01 -23.00 -6.08
C TRP A 40 1.33 -22.54 -5.43
N TRP A 41 1.36 -22.46 -4.10
CA TRP A 41 2.55 -22.08 -3.33
C TRP A 41 3.44 -23.28 -3.07
N THR A 42 4.76 -23.06 -3.06
CA THR A 42 5.64 -23.98 -2.35
C THR A 42 5.41 -23.85 -0.84
N PRO A 43 5.65 -24.92 -0.05
CA PRO A 43 5.49 -24.84 1.40
C PRO A 43 6.33 -23.72 2.05
N ALA A 44 7.56 -23.51 1.55
CA ALA A 44 8.45 -22.48 2.05
C ALA A 44 7.93 -21.06 1.78
N ASP A 45 7.37 -20.82 0.60
CA ASP A 45 6.82 -19.51 0.25
C ASP A 45 5.56 -19.21 1.07
N ARG A 46 4.71 -20.21 1.30
CA ARG A 46 3.51 -20.06 2.15
C ARG A 46 3.87 -19.73 3.60
N GLU A 47 4.91 -20.36 4.15
CA GLU A 47 5.40 -20.08 5.50
C GLU A 47 5.93 -18.65 5.61
N GLN A 48 6.73 -18.20 4.63
CA GLN A 48 7.24 -16.82 4.61
C GLN A 48 6.13 -15.79 4.46
N PHE A 49 5.12 -16.07 3.61
CA PHE A 49 3.95 -15.22 3.46
C PHE A 49 3.19 -15.09 4.78
N ALA A 50 2.89 -16.20 5.45
CA ALA A 50 2.23 -16.22 6.75
C ALA A 50 3.03 -15.43 7.82
N ALA A 51 4.36 -15.62 7.87
CA ALA A 51 5.21 -14.93 8.83
C ALA A 51 5.24 -13.40 8.63
N ARG A 52 5.17 -12.93 7.38
CA ARG A 52 5.15 -11.49 7.05
C ARG A 52 3.79 -10.88 7.31
N THR A 53 2.73 -11.55 6.89
CA THR A 53 1.35 -11.08 7.09
C THR A 53 0.96 -11.06 8.56
N GLN A 54 1.45 -12.01 9.37
CA GLN A 54 1.26 -11.97 10.82
C GLN A 54 1.87 -10.71 11.46
N LYS A 55 3.07 -10.29 11.05
CA LYS A 55 3.68 -9.04 11.56
C LYS A 55 2.83 -7.82 11.25
N LEU A 56 2.18 -7.82 10.08
CA LEU A 56 1.29 -6.73 9.69
C LEU A 56 -0.01 -6.75 10.50
N ALA A 57 -0.58 -7.94 10.74
CA ALA A 57 -1.72 -8.08 11.64
C ALA A 57 -1.38 -7.58 13.06
N ASP A 58 -0.24 -8.00 13.62
CA ASP A 58 0.22 -7.60 14.95
C ASP A 58 0.44 -6.07 15.03
N GLN A 59 0.95 -5.47 13.96
CA GLN A 59 1.11 -4.01 13.88
C GLN A 59 -0.24 -3.29 13.97
N PHE A 60 -1.25 -3.77 13.23
CA PHE A 60 -2.57 -3.15 13.25
C PHE A 60 -3.30 -3.42 14.58
N ASP A 61 -3.19 -4.62 15.16
CA ASP A 61 -3.75 -4.93 16.49
C ASP A 61 -3.25 -3.98 17.59
N ALA A 62 -2.04 -3.42 17.45
CA ALA A 62 -1.51 -2.45 18.40
C ALA A 62 -2.13 -1.05 18.31
N TYR A 63 -2.89 -0.75 17.25
CA TYR A 63 -3.49 0.58 17.05
C TYR A 63 -4.79 0.77 17.84
N THR A 64 -4.87 1.88 18.57
CA THR A 64 -6.07 2.33 19.27
C THR A 64 -6.63 3.58 18.59
N PRO A 65 -7.61 3.44 17.67
CA PRO A 65 -7.98 4.53 16.77
C PRO A 65 -8.88 5.58 17.43
N ILE A 66 -9.49 5.28 18.58
CA ILE A 66 -10.45 6.17 19.24
C ILE A 66 -9.76 6.89 20.42
N PRO A 67 -9.62 8.23 20.38
CA PRO A 67 -9.07 9.00 21.50
C PRO A 67 -9.86 8.76 22.80
N GLY A 68 -9.14 8.53 23.90
CA GLY A 68 -9.75 8.26 25.22
C GLY A 68 -10.31 6.84 25.39
N ARG A 69 -10.13 5.95 24.39
CA ARG A 69 -10.55 4.54 24.43
C ARG A 69 -9.36 3.62 24.13
N PRO A 70 -8.36 3.54 25.03
CA PRO A 70 -7.17 2.71 24.82
C PRO A 70 -7.48 1.20 24.85
N ASP A 71 -8.68 0.83 25.28
CA ASP A 71 -9.23 -0.53 25.27
C ASP A 71 -9.76 -0.96 23.90
N VAL A 72 -9.97 -0.01 22.98
CA VAL A 72 -10.50 -0.29 21.64
C VAL A 72 -9.34 -0.37 20.66
N HIS A 73 -9.11 -1.58 20.15
CA HIS A 73 -8.06 -1.88 19.19
C HIS A 73 -8.64 -2.11 17.79
N VAL A 74 -7.84 -1.85 16.76
CA VAL A 74 -8.13 -2.41 15.43
C VAL A 74 -8.02 -3.93 15.51
N HIS A 75 -8.83 -4.63 14.70
CA HIS A 75 -8.72 -6.07 14.52
C HIS A 75 -7.79 -6.36 13.33
N GLY A 76 -6.50 -6.48 13.56
CA GLY A 76 -5.46 -6.62 12.53
C GLY A 76 -5.68 -7.81 11.60
N ASN A 77 -6.11 -8.96 12.12
CA ASN A 77 -6.48 -10.11 11.29
C ASN A 77 -7.73 -9.87 10.42
N LEU A 78 -8.68 -9.06 10.89
CA LEU A 78 -9.88 -8.74 10.12
C LEU A 78 -9.58 -7.76 8.98
N THR A 79 -8.64 -6.84 9.20
CA THR A 79 -8.25 -5.82 8.21
C THR A 79 -7.07 -6.26 7.33
N LEU A 80 -6.53 -7.45 7.55
CA LEU A 80 -5.24 -7.88 7.00
C LEU A 80 -5.18 -7.79 5.47
N GLY A 81 -6.22 -8.21 4.75
CA GLY A 81 -6.26 -8.14 3.29
C GLY A 81 -6.13 -6.71 2.76
N GLU A 82 -6.88 -5.77 3.33
CA GLU A 82 -6.79 -4.34 3.00
C GLU A 82 -5.43 -3.77 3.41
N SER A 83 -4.89 -4.16 4.57
CA SER A 83 -3.57 -3.72 5.02
C SER A 83 -2.44 -4.19 4.10
N ILE A 84 -2.53 -5.41 3.56
CA ILE A 84 -1.60 -5.94 2.54
C ILE A 84 -1.72 -5.12 1.26
N ALA A 85 -2.95 -4.84 0.82
CA ALA A 85 -3.23 -4.07 -0.39
C ALA A 85 -2.72 -2.62 -0.29
N ASP A 86 -2.98 -1.93 0.83
CA ASP A 86 -2.48 -0.57 1.08
C ASP A 86 -0.96 -0.51 1.09
N LEU A 87 -0.31 -1.41 1.84
CA LEU A 87 1.15 -1.45 1.93
C LEU A 87 1.78 -1.79 0.58
N GLY A 88 1.21 -2.75 -0.15
CA GLY A 88 1.65 -3.12 -1.50
C GLY A 88 1.48 -1.97 -2.49
N GLY A 89 0.32 -1.30 -2.46
CA GLY A 89 -0.04 -0.26 -3.41
C GLY A 89 0.78 1.01 -3.28
N VAL A 90 1.02 1.48 -2.05
CA VAL A 90 1.88 2.64 -1.82
C VAL A 90 3.33 2.34 -2.26
N ASN A 91 3.85 1.16 -1.95
CA ASN A 91 5.21 0.78 -2.37
C ASN A 91 5.34 0.65 -3.89
N ALA A 92 4.41 -0.05 -4.54
CA ALA A 92 4.40 -0.20 -5.99
C ALA A 92 4.28 1.16 -6.70
N SER A 93 3.46 2.06 -6.15
CA SER A 93 3.33 3.41 -6.70
C SER A 93 4.58 4.27 -6.49
N TYR A 94 5.24 4.11 -5.34
CA TYR A 94 6.51 4.78 -5.08
C TYR A 94 7.61 4.28 -6.01
N ASP A 95 7.73 2.97 -6.23
CA ASP A 95 8.68 2.38 -7.17
C ASP A 95 8.42 2.88 -8.61
N ALA A 96 7.16 2.99 -9.02
CA ALA A 96 6.78 3.55 -10.32
C ALA A 96 7.15 5.04 -10.44
N LEU A 97 6.99 5.83 -9.37
CA LEU A 97 7.48 7.21 -9.32
C LEU A 97 9.00 7.27 -9.47
N GLN A 98 9.76 6.42 -8.76
CA GLN A 98 11.23 6.38 -8.90
C GLN A 98 11.65 6.05 -10.32
N ALA A 99 11.02 5.05 -10.96
CA ALA A 99 11.32 4.69 -12.34
C ALA A 99 11.09 5.85 -13.33
N VAL A 100 10.06 6.68 -13.11
CA VAL A 100 9.83 7.89 -13.90
C VAL A 100 10.93 8.92 -13.68
N LEU A 101 11.30 9.20 -12.42
CA LEU A 101 12.35 10.16 -12.08
C LEU A 101 13.71 9.76 -12.64
N ASP A 102 14.03 8.45 -12.64
CA ASP A 102 15.26 7.92 -13.23
C ASP A 102 15.27 8.06 -14.75
N SER A 103 14.10 7.91 -15.40
CA SER A 103 13.97 8.00 -16.87
C SER A 103 13.97 9.44 -17.41
N ASP A 104 13.57 10.41 -16.58
CA ASP A 104 13.56 11.84 -16.92
C ASP A 104 13.96 12.68 -15.70
N PRO A 105 15.26 12.83 -15.42
CA PRO A 105 15.75 13.53 -14.24
C PRO A 105 15.32 15.01 -14.16
N GLY A 106 14.97 15.62 -15.31
CA GLY A 106 14.47 17.00 -15.36
C GLY A 106 13.13 17.17 -14.65
N THR A 107 12.35 16.09 -14.52
CA THR A 107 11.10 16.09 -13.75
C THR A 107 11.34 16.22 -12.25
N ALA A 108 12.47 15.76 -11.71
CA ALA A 108 12.76 15.81 -10.28
C ALA A 108 12.92 17.25 -9.72
N GLU A 109 13.24 18.21 -10.59
CA GLU A 109 13.46 19.62 -10.22
C GLU A 109 12.16 20.44 -10.21
N GLU A 110 11.07 19.94 -10.81
CA GLU A 110 9.79 20.64 -10.86
C GLU A 110 9.08 20.55 -9.49
N LYS A 111 8.90 21.71 -8.83
CA LYS A 111 8.10 21.79 -7.61
C LYS A 111 6.63 22.01 -7.95
N ILE A 112 5.76 21.20 -7.36
CA ILE A 112 4.30 21.36 -7.49
C ILE A 112 3.79 21.91 -6.16
N ASP A 113 3.15 23.07 -6.17
CA ASP A 113 2.72 23.79 -4.95
C ASP A 113 3.86 23.99 -3.93
N GLY A 114 5.09 24.14 -4.40
CA GLY A 114 6.29 24.30 -3.54
C GLY A 114 6.84 23.00 -2.94
N LEU A 115 6.19 21.86 -3.18
CA LEU A 115 6.63 20.54 -2.72
C LEU A 115 7.50 19.85 -3.78
N GLN A 116 8.54 19.15 -3.31
CA GLN A 116 9.25 18.17 -4.12
C GLN A 116 8.38 16.94 -4.39
N PHE A 117 8.72 16.15 -5.42
CA PHE A 117 7.94 14.97 -5.82
C PHE A 117 7.65 14.00 -4.69
N GLY A 118 8.66 13.59 -3.90
CA GLY A 118 8.47 12.68 -2.77
C GLY A 118 7.55 13.25 -1.67
N GLN A 119 7.57 14.57 -1.45
CA GLN A 119 6.70 15.24 -0.47
C GLN A 119 5.26 15.31 -0.97
N SER A 120 5.07 15.63 -2.26
CA SER A 120 3.74 15.63 -2.87
C SER A 120 3.15 14.22 -2.98
N PHE A 121 3.98 13.19 -3.18
CA PHE A 121 3.60 11.78 -3.07
C PHE A 121 3.13 11.44 -1.65
N GLY A 122 3.96 11.70 -0.62
CA GLY A 122 3.60 11.40 0.76
C GLY A 122 2.31 12.10 1.23
N CYS A 123 2.12 13.37 0.86
CA CYS A 123 0.90 14.12 1.17
C CYS A 123 -0.36 13.60 0.45
N SER A 124 -0.22 12.96 -0.72
CA SER A 124 -1.37 12.43 -1.47
C SER A 124 -1.64 10.95 -1.18
N ALA A 125 -0.61 10.17 -0.84
CA ALA A 125 -0.72 8.79 -0.39
C ALA A 125 -1.24 8.67 1.05
N SER A 126 -1.08 9.73 1.85
CA SER A 126 -1.76 9.86 3.13
C SER A 126 -3.14 10.46 2.87
N PRO A 127 -4.26 9.75 3.05
CA PRO A 127 -5.53 10.42 3.19
C PRO A 127 -5.39 11.33 4.40
N VAL A 128 -5.35 12.64 4.16
CA VAL A 128 -5.18 13.62 5.21
C VAL A 128 -6.29 13.38 6.24
N SER A 129 -5.89 13.01 7.45
CA SER A 129 -6.73 13.09 8.65
C SER A 129 -7.02 14.57 8.90
N THR A 130 -7.95 15.15 8.16
CA THR A 130 -8.60 16.41 8.50
C THR A 130 -9.95 16.10 9.13
N TYR A 131 -9.91 15.62 10.37
CA TYR A 131 -10.98 15.79 11.36
C TYR A 131 -10.34 15.97 12.72
#